data_AF-A0A4S2H5J2-F1
#
_entry.id   AF-A0A4S2H5J2-F1
#
_cell.length_a   1.000
_cell.length_b   1.000
_cell.length_c   1.000
_cell.angle_alpha   90.00
_cell.angle_beta   90.00
_cell.angle_gamma   90.00
#
_symmetry.space_group_name_H-M   'P 1'
#
loop_
_entity.id
_entity.type
_entity.pdbx_description
1 polymer ?
#
loop_
_entity_poly.entity_id
_entity_poly.type
_entity_poly.pdbx_seq_one_letter_code
_entity_poly.pdbx_strand_id
1 'polypeptide(L)'
;MNIFNLFRRKQPPIEESELSIEIDFNGSKSPGAQFKKQTGIDLGAEYVMLSTASDENVCPMCAQFEGKIFLSSDAPKLPLCPSCSCVYEYYLKDDLPPNAIISNKNDFVLPAKCTSLFYKHQQELYTEKDIDKQIRLCESDLKKLPEFIEPYISANFSAPDELACRDLLPDLYMQLGKWDKAEKIIKKCIDSNAYFPENGSKALTNFESYKKIATETLAYISQNSGCLQRNIYKKMGYEGEEKELLKDFLRYSRLIKKVKYNNTNQLFCNTENPIK
;
A
#
# COMPACT_ATOMS: atom_id res chain seq x y z
N MET A 1 -12.57 10.43 -10.37
CA MET A 1 -12.02 9.57 -11.44
C MET A 1 -12.55 8.17 -11.22
N ASN A 2 -12.98 7.53 -12.31
CA ASN A 2 -13.92 6.40 -12.32
C ASN A 2 -13.26 5.03 -12.12
N ILE A 3 -14.03 4.16 -11.49
CA ILE A 3 -13.81 2.74 -11.20
C ILE A 3 -14.00 1.89 -12.48
N PHE A 4 -13.05 0.97 -12.69
CA PHE A 4 -13.11 -0.36 -13.30
C PHE A 4 -14.13 -0.65 -14.43
N ASN A 5 -13.59 -1.02 -15.60
CA ASN A 5 -14.23 -1.91 -16.56
C ASN A 5 -13.16 -2.66 -17.35
N LEU A 6 -13.05 -3.98 -17.18
CA LEU A 6 -12.42 -4.87 -18.17
C LEU A 6 -13.11 -6.24 -18.10
N PHE A 7 -13.99 -6.49 -19.09
CA PHE A 7 -14.61 -7.79 -19.34
C PHE A 7 -13.79 -8.60 -20.35
N ARG A 8 -13.63 -9.88 -20.02
CA ARG A 8 -13.03 -10.96 -20.81
C ARG A 8 -13.66 -11.13 -22.20
N ARG A 9 -12.83 -11.45 -23.20
CA ARG A 9 -13.23 -12.27 -24.36
C ARG A 9 -12.43 -13.56 -24.38
N LYS A 10 -13.14 -14.66 -24.63
CA LYS A 10 -12.63 -16.04 -24.75
C LYS A 10 -11.95 -16.24 -26.10
N GLN A 11 -10.83 -16.97 -26.12
CA GLN A 11 -10.34 -17.70 -27.29
C GLN A 11 -10.47 -19.21 -27.05
N PRO A 12 -10.72 -20.03 -28.10
CA PRO A 12 -10.77 -21.49 -28.02
C PRO A 12 -9.35 -22.10 -28.04
N PRO A 13 -9.19 -23.39 -27.67
CA PRO A 13 -7.92 -23.94 -27.22
C PRO A 13 -7.01 -24.34 -28.38
N ILE A 14 -5.71 -24.20 -28.17
CA ILE A 14 -4.66 -24.86 -28.95
C ILE A 14 -4.13 -25.98 -28.04
N GLU A 15 -4.30 -27.23 -28.47
CA GLU A 15 -3.67 -28.39 -27.83
C GLU A 15 -2.22 -28.47 -28.28
N GLU A 16 -1.32 -27.96 -27.45
CA GLU A 16 0.07 -28.40 -27.40
C GLU A 16 0.26 -29.12 -26.07
N SER A 17 0.87 -30.30 -26.09
CA SER A 17 1.20 -31.05 -24.88
C SER A 17 2.35 -30.33 -24.16
N GLU A 18 2.04 -29.23 -23.50
CA GLU A 18 2.93 -28.54 -22.60
C GLU A 18 3.11 -29.41 -21.35
N LEU A 19 4.33 -29.90 -21.15
CA LEU A 19 4.80 -30.29 -19.82
C LEU A 19 4.81 -29.02 -18.96
N SER A 20 3.69 -28.72 -18.31
CA SER A 20 3.61 -27.64 -17.33
C SER A 20 4.30 -28.11 -16.05
N ILE A 21 5.52 -27.61 -15.85
CA ILE A 21 6.29 -27.88 -14.65
C ILE A 21 5.96 -26.77 -13.64
N GLU A 22 5.11 -27.09 -12.66
CA GLU A 22 4.86 -26.21 -11.52
C GLU A 22 6.06 -26.27 -10.55
N ILE A 23 6.83 -25.19 -10.53
CA ILE A 23 7.92 -24.98 -9.56
C ILE A 23 7.34 -24.25 -8.36
N ASP A 24 7.37 -24.88 -7.18
CA ASP A 24 6.88 -24.29 -5.93
C ASP A 24 7.98 -23.46 -5.27
N PHE A 25 7.89 -22.15 -5.42
CA PHE A 25 8.84 -21.20 -4.83
C PHE A 25 8.71 -21.04 -3.30
N ASN A 26 7.70 -21.65 -2.65
CA ASN A 26 7.55 -21.57 -1.19
C ASN A 26 8.42 -22.58 -0.43
N GLY A 27 9.01 -23.56 -1.12
CA GLY A 27 9.94 -24.53 -0.55
C GLY A 27 11.38 -24.02 -0.57
N SER A 28 12.12 -24.17 0.53
CA SER A 28 13.53 -23.77 0.70
C SER A 28 14.56 -24.49 -0.19
N LYS A 29 14.13 -25.09 -1.31
CA LYS A 29 14.99 -25.83 -2.26
C LYS A 29 15.15 -25.02 -3.54
N SER A 30 16.38 -24.89 -4.01
CA SER A 30 16.69 -24.18 -5.25
C SER A 30 15.86 -24.74 -6.42
N PRO A 31 15.40 -23.91 -7.35
CA PRO A 31 14.62 -24.36 -8.51
C PRO A 31 15.32 -25.44 -9.34
N GLY A 32 16.65 -25.40 -9.46
CA GLY A 32 17.45 -26.49 -10.05
C GLY A 32 17.32 -27.83 -9.31
N ALA A 33 17.19 -27.82 -7.98
CA ALA A 33 16.96 -29.03 -7.19
C ALA A 33 15.52 -29.55 -7.30
N GLN A 34 14.52 -28.68 -7.50
CA GLN A 34 13.13 -29.09 -7.76
C GLN A 34 12.97 -29.64 -9.18
N PHE A 35 13.55 -28.96 -10.17
CA PHE A 35 13.59 -29.43 -11.56
C PHE A 35 14.30 -30.77 -11.66
N LYS A 36 15.50 -30.91 -11.07
CA LYS A 36 16.21 -32.21 -10.95
C LYS A 36 15.36 -33.29 -10.28
N LYS A 37 14.54 -32.93 -9.30
CA LYS A 37 13.66 -33.89 -8.61
C LYS A 37 12.47 -34.33 -9.48
N GLN A 38 11.97 -33.46 -10.35
CA GLN A 38 10.82 -33.76 -11.23
C GLN A 38 11.24 -34.38 -12.57
N THR A 39 12.39 -33.99 -13.12
CA THR A 39 12.86 -34.38 -14.46
C THR A 39 14.10 -35.28 -14.45
N GLY A 40 14.79 -35.39 -13.30
CA GLY A 40 16.07 -36.10 -13.19
C GLY A 40 17.28 -35.32 -13.72
N ILE A 41 17.07 -34.15 -14.32
CA ILE A 41 18.11 -33.36 -14.97
C ILE A 41 18.60 -32.28 -14.00
N ASP A 42 19.87 -32.37 -13.60
CA ASP A 42 20.53 -31.27 -12.89
C ASP A 42 20.90 -30.20 -13.91
N LEU A 43 20.12 -29.12 -13.97
CA LEU A 43 20.38 -28.04 -14.91
C LEU A 43 21.68 -27.29 -14.59
N GLY A 44 22.32 -27.53 -13.44
CA GLY A 44 23.65 -26.97 -13.15
C GLY A 44 23.73 -25.43 -13.15
N ALA A 45 22.59 -24.73 -13.08
CA ALA A 45 22.56 -23.27 -13.14
C ALA A 45 23.37 -22.63 -12.00
N GLU A 46 24.56 -22.14 -12.35
CA GLU A 46 25.49 -21.51 -11.42
C GLU A 46 25.10 -20.06 -11.14
N TYR A 47 24.42 -19.41 -12.09
CA TYR A 47 24.12 -17.98 -12.05
C TYR A 47 22.64 -17.70 -12.31
N VAL A 48 22.15 -16.61 -11.72
CA VAL A 48 20.81 -16.06 -11.96
C VAL A 48 20.89 -14.57 -12.20
N MET A 49 20.16 -14.07 -13.20
CA MET A 49 19.90 -12.65 -13.39
C MET A 49 18.52 -12.32 -12.85
N LEU A 50 18.41 -11.26 -12.06
CA LEU A 50 17.11 -10.74 -11.63
C LEU A 50 16.51 -9.86 -12.73
N SER A 51 15.29 -10.20 -13.13
CA SER A 51 14.50 -9.50 -14.13
C SER A 51 13.15 -9.16 -13.51
N THR A 52 12.67 -7.94 -13.76
CA THR A 52 11.40 -7.43 -13.25
C THR A 52 10.25 -7.61 -14.24
N ALA A 53 10.46 -8.46 -15.25
CA ALA A 53 9.48 -8.88 -16.26
C ALA A 53 8.85 -7.73 -17.06
N SER A 54 9.64 -6.68 -17.35
CA SER A 54 9.22 -5.52 -18.17
C SER A 54 8.01 -4.73 -17.62
N ASP A 55 7.77 -4.78 -16.31
CA ASP A 55 6.80 -3.88 -15.69
C ASP A 55 7.35 -2.44 -15.73
N GLU A 56 6.57 -1.48 -16.23
CA GLU A 56 6.97 -0.07 -16.20
C GLU A 56 6.91 0.50 -14.77
N ASN A 57 6.26 -0.20 -13.83
CA ASN A 57 6.01 0.25 -12.46
C ASN A 57 6.74 -0.60 -11.41
N VAL A 58 8.00 -0.92 -11.66
CA VAL A 58 8.85 -1.63 -10.67
C VAL A 58 9.13 -0.71 -9.48
N CYS A 59 8.91 -1.21 -8.26
CA CYS A 59 9.22 -0.42 -7.08
C CYS A 59 10.75 -0.19 -6.96
N PRO A 60 11.21 0.93 -6.36
CA PRO A 60 12.62 1.24 -6.24
C PRO A 60 13.46 0.11 -5.62
N MET A 61 12.88 -0.60 -4.65
CA MET A 61 13.51 -1.73 -3.98
C MET A 61 13.80 -2.91 -4.92
N CYS A 62 12.93 -3.18 -5.89
CA CYS A 62 13.15 -4.24 -6.88
C CYS A 62 14.04 -3.74 -8.03
N ALA A 63 13.90 -2.47 -8.42
CA ALA A 63 14.62 -1.88 -9.55
C ALA A 63 16.15 -1.92 -9.38
N GLN A 64 16.66 -1.82 -8.15
CA GLN A 64 18.11 -1.91 -7.90
C GLN A 64 18.73 -3.26 -8.34
N PHE A 65 17.91 -4.32 -8.42
CA PHE A 65 18.35 -5.65 -8.80
C PHE A 65 18.17 -5.96 -10.29
N GLU A 66 17.54 -5.08 -11.07
CA GLU A 66 17.28 -5.29 -12.49
C GLU A 66 18.57 -5.51 -13.28
N GLY A 67 18.63 -6.60 -14.04
CA GLY A 67 19.78 -6.98 -14.87
C GLY A 67 21.03 -7.36 -14.08
N LYS A 68 20.93 -7.51 -12.74
CA LYS A 68 22.06 -7.92 -11.90
C LYS A 68 22.17 -9.43 -11.88
N ILE A 69 23.39 -9.91 -12.11
CA ILE A 69 23.71 -11.34 -12.15
C ILE A 69 24.35 -11.74 -10.82
N PHE A 70 23.87 -12.81 -10.22
CA PHE A 70 24.34 -13.36 -8.95
C PHE A 70 24.71 -14.82 -9.12
N LEU A 71 25.57 -15.34 -8.23
CA LEU A 71 25.62 -16.79 -8.00
C LEU A 71 24.26 -17.26 -7.49
N SER A 72 23.74 -18.36 -8.02
CA SER A 72 22.41 -18.88 -7.68
C SER A 72 22.26 -19.19 -6.18
N SER A 73 23.35 -19.54 -5.51
CA SER A 73 23.41 -19.79 -4.06
C SER A 73 23.42 -18.53 -3.20
N ASP A 74 23.81 -17.38 -3.77
CA ASP A 74 23.98 -16.11 -3.04
C ASP A 74 22.92 -15.06 -3.39
N ALA A 75 22.13 -15.30 -4.44
CA ALA A 75 21.12 -14.38 -4.95
C ALA A 75 20.06 -13.98 -3.90
N PRO A 76 19.55 -12.73 -3.95
CA PRO A 76 18.43 -12.28 -3.13
C PRO A 76 17.19 -13.15 -3.37
N LYS A 77 16.58 -13.71 -2.32
CA LYS A 77 15.44 -14.62 -2.44
C LYS A 77 14.17 -13.90 -2.92
N LEU A 78 13.50 -14.49 -3.91
CA LEU A 78 12.20 -14.02 -4.41
C LEU A 78 11.01 -14.56 -3.59
N PRO A 79 9.86 -13.85 -3.58
CA PRO A 79 9.67 -12.51 -4.14
C PRO A 79 10.34 -11.42 -3.29
N LEU A 80 10.98 -10.42 -3.92
CA LEU A 80 11.56 -9.27 -3.21
C LEU A 80 10.46 -8.38 -2.61
N CYS A 81 9.43 -8.13 -3.40
CA CYS A 81 8.17 -7.57 -2.94
C CYS A 81 7.04 -8.28 -3.69
N PRO A 82 5.86 -8.42 -3.09
CA PRO A 82 4.72 -9.07 -3.73
C PRO A 82 4.02 -8.19 -4.77
N SER A 83 4.41 -6.92 -4.92
CA SER A 83 3.86 -6.02 -5.94
C SER A 83 4.60 -6.08 -7.28
N CYS A 84 5.83 -6.60 -7.30
CA CYS A 84 6.61 -6.70 -8.53
C CYS A 84 6.69 -8.15 -8.99
N SER A 85 6.61 -8.36 -10.30
CA SER A 85 6.78 -9.67 -10.94
C SER A 85 8.26 -9.99 -11.13
N CYS A 86 9.04 -9.96 -10.05
CA CYS A 86 10.46 -10.31 -10.11
C CYS A 86 10.62 -11.81 -10.40
N VAL A 87 11.43 -12.14 -11.39
CA VAL A 87 11.76 -13.50 -11.81
C VAL A 87 13.27 -13.67 -11.93
N TYR A 88 13.73 -14.91 -11.84
CA TYR A 88 15.11 -15.26 -12.17
C TYR A 88 15.18 -15.75 -13.62
N GLU A 89 16.18 -15.24 -14.34
CA GLU A 89 16.68 -15.84 -15.57
C GLU A 89 17.94 -16.64 -15.22
N TYR A 90 18.00 -17.92 -15.59
CA TYR A 90 19.06 -18.84 -15.17
C TYR A 90 20.14 -18.96 -16.24
N TYR A 91 21.41 -18.98 -15.82
CA TYR A 91 22.56 -19.13 -16.70
C TYR A 91 23.50 -20.22 -16.21
N LEU A 92 24.04 -20.98 -17.16
CA LEU A 92 25.26 -21.75 -16.98
C LEU A 92 26.48 -20.82 -17.10
N LYS A 93 27.62 -21.26 -16.59
CA LYS A 93 28.88 -20.49 -16.65
C LYS A 93 29.28 -20.10 -18.07
N ASP A 94 29.15 -21.03 -19.01
CA ASP A 94 29.55 -20.83 -20.41
C ASP A 94 28.52 -20.02 -21.21
N ASP A 95 27.30 -19.85 -20.67
CA ASP A 95 26.20 -19.10 -21.29
C ASP A 95 26.09 -17.66 -20.76
N LEU A 96 26.97 -17.25 -19.85
CA LEU A 96 26.99 -15.88 -19.35
C LEU A 96 27.32 -14.89 -20.48
N PRO A 97 26.68 -13.71 -20.49
CA PRO A 97 27.07 -12.62 -21.38
C PRO A 97 28.59 -12.35 -21.26
N PRO A 98 29.32 -12.10 -22.36
CA PRO A 98 30.78 -11.95 -22.33
C PRO A 98 31.33 -10.89 -21.37
N ASN A 99 30.50 -9.91 -20.99
CA ASN A 99 30.82 -8.82 -20.07
C ASN A 99 29.99 -8.89 -18.77
N ALA A 100 29.50 -10.07 -18.40
CA ALA A 100 28.71 -10.27 -17.19
C ALA A 100 29.53 -9.90 -15.95
N ILE A 101 28.98 -9.02 -15.12
CA ILE A 101 29.53 -8.68 -13.82
C ILE A 101 28.74 -9.43 -12.75
N ILE A 102 29.41 -10.34 -12.04
CA ILE A 102 28.82 -11.07 -10.93
C ILE A 102 28.74 -10.14 -9.73
N SER A 103 27.52 -9.84 -9.32
CA SER A 103 27.18 -8.93 -8.23
C SER A 103 27.17 -9.68 -6.89
N ASN A 104 27.51 -9.00 -5.79
CA ASN A 104 27.34 -9.52 -4.44
C ASN A 104 26.01 -9.00 -3.87
N LYS A 105 25.20 -9.86 -3.25
CA LYS A 105 23.91 -9.40 -2.70
C LYS A 105 24.06 -8.33 -1.61
N ASN A 106 25.21 -8.28 -0.93
CA ASN A 106 25.48 -7.30 0.13
C ASN A 106 25.83 -5.91 -0.41
N ASP A 107 25.99 -5.77 -1.73
CA ASP A 107 26.18 -4.47 -2.39
C ASP A 107 24.84 -3.71 -2.53
N PHE A 108 23.72 -4.33 -2.13
CA PHE A 108 22.37 -3.83 -2.30
C PHE A 108 21.62 -3.78 -0.97
N VAL A 109 20.60 -2.94 -0.92
CA VAL A 109 19.73 -2.85 0.26
C VAL A 109 18.57 -3.81 0.08
N LEU A 110 18.47 -4.82 0.95
CA LEU A 110 17.40 -5.81 0.90
C LEU A 110 16.10 -5.28 1.52
N PRO A 111 14.93 -5.72 1.03
CA PRO A 111 13.65 -5.46 1.68
C PRO A 111 13.62 -5.96 3.13
N ALA A 112 12.81 -5.30 3.96
CA ALA A 112 12.61 -5.69 5.34
C ALA A 112 11.92 -7.06 5.43
N LYS A 113 12.16 -7.80 6.52
CA LYS A 113 11.49 -9.09 6.74
C LYS A 113 9.97 -8.96 6.84
N CYS A 114 9.48 -7.81 7.33
CA CYS A 114 8.06 -7.51 7.44
C CYS A 114 7.42 -7.04 6.12
N THR A 115 8.15 -6.90 5.03
CA THR A 115 7.60 -6.42 3.74
C THR A 115 6.40 -7.25 3.28
N SER A 116 6.47 -8.59 3.34
CA SER A 116 5.35 -9.46 2.94
C SER A 116 4.08 -9.24 3.77
N LEU A 117 4.22 -8.88 5.06
CA LEU A 117 3.10 -8.59 5.94
C LEU A 117 2.36 -7.33 5.50
N PHE A 118 3.09 -6.24 5.23
CA PHE A 118 2.52 -4.95 4.82
C PHE A 118 1.65 -5.09 3.58
N TYR A 119 2.20 -5.72 2.54
CA TYR A 119 1.47 -5.88 1.30
C TYR A 119 0.29 -6.85 1.43
N LYS A 120 0.41 -7.91 2.23
CA LYS A 120 -0.72 -8.78 2.53
C LYS A 120 -1.86 -7.98 3.17
N HIS A 121 -1.55 -7.18 4.19
CA HIS A 121 -2.56 -6.34 4.83
C HIS A 121 -3.14 -5.28 3.89
N GLN A 122 -2.32 -4.66 3.03
CA GLN A 122 -2.80 -3.72 2.01
C GLN A 122 -3.81 -4.38 1.05
N GLN A 123 -3.54 -5.61 0.61
CA GLN A 123 -4.48 -6.38 -0.22
C GLN A 123 -5.78 -6.70 0.52
N GLU A 124 -5.68 -7.10 1.79
CA GLU A 124 -6.86 -7.35 2.63
C GLU A 124 -7.72 -6.08 2.80
N LEU A 125 -7.07 -4.92 2.99
CA LEU A 125 -7.74 -3.63 3.18
C LEU A 125 -8.58 -3.19 1.98
N TYR A 126 -8.20 -3.53 0.73
CA TYR A 126 -9.01 -3.17 -0.45
C TYR A 126 -10.41 -3.78 -0.45
N THR A 127 -10.58 -4.92 0.22
CA THR A 127 -11.85 -5.65 0.25
C THR A 127 -12.57 -5.55 1.60
N GLU A 128 -11.85 -5.14 2.64
CA GLU A 128 -12.38 -5.03 3.99
C GLU A 128 -13.32 -3.82 4.14
N LYS A 129 -14.49 -4.05 4.75
CA LYS A 129 -15.52 -3.02 4.99
C LYS A 129 -15.71 -2.70 6.47
N ASP A 130 -15.28 -3.60 7.36
CA ASP A 130 -15.30 -3.38 8.80
C ASP A 130 -14.17 -2.43 9.20
N ILE A 131 -14.54 -1.22 9.61
CA ILE A 131 -13.62 -0.17 10.05
C ILE A 131 -12.75 -0.61 11.23
N ASP A 132 -13.28 -1.40 12.17
CA ASP A 132 -12.50 -1.84 13.32
C ASP A 132 -11.44 -2.86 12.89
N LYS A 133 -11.76 -3.70 11.90
CA LYS A 133 -10.77 -4.60 11.30
C LYS A 133 -9.73 -3.84 10.48
N GLN A 134 -10.14 -2.84 9.70
CA GLN A 134 -9.21 -1.97 8.98
C GLN A 134 -8.23 -1.27 9.94
N ILE A 135 -8.74 -0.71 11.05
CA ILE A 135 -7.92 -0.09 12.09
C ILE A 135 -6.93 -1.11 12.67
N ARG A 136 -7.36 -2.33 13.02
CA ARG A 136 -6.47 -3.37 13.58
C ARG A 136 -5.33 -3.74 12.63
N LEU A 137 -5.62 -3.89 11.32
CA LEU A 137 -4.61 -4.19 10.30
C LEU A 137 -3.59 -3.05 10.21
N CYS A 138 -4.06 -1.81 10.04
CA CYS A 138 -3.18 -0.65 9.96
C CYS A 138 -2.37 -0.42 11.24
N GLU A 139 -2.94 -0.66 12.42
CA GLU A 139 -2.21 -0.56 13.70
C GLU A 139 -1.14 -1.64 13.84
N SER A 140 -1.38 -2.83 13.28
CA SER A 140 -0.37 -3.89 13.21
C SER A 140 0.82 -3.44 12.35
N ASP A 141 0.56 -2.87 11.18
CA ASP A 141 1.58 -2.34 10.28
C ASP A 141 2.33 -1.18 10.90
N LEU A 142 1.63 -0.27 11.57
CA LEU A 142 2.23 0.88 12.25
C LEU A 142 3.26 0.47 13.33
N LYS A 143 3.16 -0.73 13.92
CA LYS A 143 4.18 -1.25 14.87
C LYS A 143 5.47 -1.63 14.17
N LYS A 144 5.40 -2.02 12.90
CA LYS A 144 6.52 -2.46 12.06
C LYS A 144 6.99 -1.40 11.08
N LEU A 145 6.33 -0.25 11.02
CA LEU A 145 6.63 0.83 10.08
C LEU A 145 8.11 1.27 10.07
N PRO A 146 8.79 1.50 11.22
CA PRO A 146 10.22 1.84 11.19
C PRO A 146 11.08 0.76 10.53
N GLU A 147 10.83 -0.52 10.86
CA GLU A 147 11.54 -1.66 10.27
C GLU A 147 11.30 -1.75 8.76
N PHE A 148 10.08 -1.44 8.33
CA PHE A 148 9.67 -1.50 6.93
C PHE A 148 10.24 -0.37 6.08
N ILE A 149 10.33 0.86 6.62
CA ILE A 149 10.82 2.04 5.89
C ILE A 149 12.35 2.11 5.85
N GLU A 150 13.06 1.54 6.83
CA GLU A 150 14.52 1.61 6.92
C GLU A 150 15.28 1.26 5.62
N PRO A 151 14.91 0.21 4.86
CA PRO A 151 15.55 -0.08 3.58
C PRO A 151 15.41 1.04 2.55
N TYR A 152 14.26 1.72 2.49
CA TYR A 152 14.03 2.82 1.56
C TYR A 152 14.92 4.01 1.90
N ILE A 153 14.99 4.38 3.17
CA ILE A 153 15.86 5.46 3.64
C ILE A 153 17.33 5.13 3.38
N SER A 154 17.75 3.91 3.72
CA SER A 154 19.14 3.46 3.56
C SER A 154 19.58 3.48 2.11
N ALA A 155 18.68 3.16 1.18
CA ALA A 155 18.92 3.22 -0.25
C ALA A 155 18.67 4.61 -0.87
N ASN A 156 18.31 5.61 -0.06
CA ASN A 156 17.92 6.96 -0.50
C ASN A 156 16.77 6.93 -1.53
N PHE A 157 15.84 5.99 -1.38
CA PHE A 157 14.61 5.89 -2.16
C PHE A 157 13.47 6.61 -1.43
N SER A 158 12.56 7.20 -2.19
CA SER A 158 11.30 7.70 -1.66
C SER A 158 10.55 6.59 -0.93
N ALA A 159 9.86 6.95 0.17
CA ALA A 159 8.95 6.02 0.84
C ALA A 159 7.87 5.55 -0.14
N PRO A 160 7.30 4.34 0.05
CA PRO A 160 6.24 3.86 -0.83
C PRO A 160 5.07 4.84 -0.96
N ASP A 161 4.57 4.97 -2.18
CA ASP A 161 3.47 5.88 -2.52
C ASP A 161 2.20 5.54 -1.72
N GLU A 162 1.91 4.26 -1.54
CA GLU A 162 0.77 3.80 -0.76
C GLU A 162 1.23 3.10 0.52
N LEU A 163 0.87 3.68 1.67
CA LEU A 163 1.08 3.07 2.99
C LEU A 163 -0.19 3.21 3.81
N ALA A 164 -1.01 2.17 3.88
CA ALA A 164 -2.31 2.25 4.54
C ALA A 164 -2.24 2.69 6.02
N CYS A 165 -1.19 2.30 6.75
CA CYS A 165 -1.01 2.77 8.14
C CYS A 165 -0.64 4.26 8.25
N ARG A 166 -0.09 4.88 7.20
CA ARG A 166 0.21 6.31 7.08
C ARG A 166 -0.98 7.09 6.54
N ASP A 167 -1.63 6.56 5.49
CA ASP A 167 -2.61 7.30 4.70
C ASP A 167 -4.05 7.05 5.17
N LEU A 168 -4.42 5.78 5.38
CA LEU A 168 -5.79 5.39 5.73
C LEU A 168 -6.05 5.48 7.23
N LEU A 169 -5.10 5.07 8.08
CA LEU A 169 -5.34 4.97 9.53
C LEU A 169 -5.71 6.31 10.19
N PRO A 170 -5.04 7.45 9.89
CA PRO A 170 -5.49 8.75 10.41
C PRO A 170 -6.92 9.06 9.98
N ASP A 171 -7.28 8.82 8.71
CA ASP A 171 -8.63 9.05 8.18
C ASP A 171 -9.69 8.22 8.89
N LEU A 172 -9.43 6.94 9.15
CA LEU A 172 -10.35 6.08 9.91
C LEU A 172 -10.56 6.62 11.33
N TYR A 173 -9.50 7.12 11.96
CA TYR A 173 -9.62 7.75 13.27
C TYR A 173 -10.39 9.07 13.24
N MET A 174 -10.18 9.91 12.23
CA MET A 174 -10.93 11.15 12.03
C MET A 174 -12.41 10.89 11.76
N GLN A 175 -12.76 9.88 10.96
CA GLN A 175 -14.16 9.48 10.70
C GLN A 175 -14.91 9.11 11.99
N LEU A 176 -14.20 8.60 12.99
CA LEU A 176 -14.71 8.24 14.31
C LEU A 176 -14.59 9.37 15.34
N GLY A 177 -14.07 10.55 14.96
CA GLY A 177 -13.83 11.67 15.88
C GLY A 177 -12.71 11.45 16.89
N LYS A 178 -11.85 10.45 16.68
CA LYS A 178 -10.70 10.12 17.55
C LYS A 178 -9.49 10.99 17.16
N TRP A 179 -9.65 12.31 17.28
CA TRP A 179 -8.69 13.30 16.79
C TRP A 179 -7.28 13.11 17.34
N ASP A 180 -7.15 12.89 18.65
CA ASP A 180 -5.86 12.72 19.31
C ASP A 180 -5.12 11.47 18.81
N LYS A 181 -5.86 10.42 18.47
CA LYS A 181 -5.28 9.21 17.88
C LYS A 181 -4.79 9.48 16.46
N ALA A 182 -5.60 10.13 15.63
CA ALA A 182 -5.21 10.49 14.26
C ALA A 182 -3.93 11.34 14.26
N GLU A 183 -3.88 12.38 15.08
CA GLU A 183 -2.69 13.24 15.22
C GLU A 183 -1.46 12.45 15.66
N LYS A 184 -1.61 11.59 16.67
CA LYS A 184 -0.54 10.73 17.17
C LYS A 184 -0.01 9.78 16.09
N ILE A 185 -0.89 9.25 15.23
CA ILE A 185 -0.47 8.38 14.13
C ILE A 185 0.35 9.17 13.11
N ILE A 186 -0.12 10.36 12.70
CA ILE A 186 0.61 11.21 11.75
C ILE A 186 2.00 11.55 12.30
N LYS A 187 2.09 11.99 13.56
CA LYS A 187 3.37 12.27 14.24
C LYS A 187 4.28 11.05 14.24
N LYS A 188 3.76 9.87 14.57
CA LYS A 188 4.55 8.63 14.53
C LYS A 188 5.06 8.31 13.12
N CYS A 189 4.27 8.56 12.09
CA CYS A 189 4.70 8.36 10.70
C CYS A 189 5.80 9.35 10.30
N ILE A 190 5.73 10.60 10.76
CA ILE A 190 6.80 11.60 10.61
C ILE A 190 8.07 11.12 11.32
N ASP A 191 7.97 10.72 12.59
CA ASP A 191 9.11 10.22 13.38
C ASP A 191 9.76 8.97 12.76
N SER A 192 8.99 8.19 11.98
CA SER A 192 9.46 7.00 11.27
C SER A 192 9.92 7.30 9.84
N ASN A 193 9.99 8.58 9.43
CA ASN A 193 10.34 9.03 8.08
C ASN A 193 9.49 8.39 6.96
N ALA A 194 8.23 8.04 7.25
CA ALA A 194 7.33 7.42 6.28
C ALA A 194 6.84 8.37 5.16
N TYR A 195 7.30 9.62 5.19
CA TYR A 195 7.06 10.65 4.18
C TYR A 195 8.33 10.99 3.38
N PHE A 196 9.44 10.28 3.57
CA PHE A 196 10.70 10.60 2.89
C PHE A 196 10.52 10.66 1.36
N PRO A 197 11.11 11.66 0.66
CA PRO A 197 12.04 12.68 1.15
C PRO A 197 11.41 13.89 1.84
N GLU A 198 10.09 14.01 1.84
CA GLU A 198 9.38 15.04 2.60
C GLU A 198 9.41 14.76 4.11
N ASN A 199 9.03 15.77 4.90
CA ASN A 199 9.00 15.70 6.37
C ASN A 199 7.60 15.45 6.95
N GLY A 200 6.59 15.22 6.10
CA GLY A 200 5.19 15.01 6.50
C GLY A 200 4.47 16.24 7.09
N SER A 201 5.07 17.44 7.10
CA SER A 201 4.43 18.67 7.60
C SER A 201 3.08 18.96 6.94
N LYS A 202 2.97 18.72 5.62
CA LYS A 202 1.71 18.85 4.87
C LYS A 202 0.60 17.96 5.43
N ALA A 203 0.93 16.76 5.90
CA ALA A 203 -0.05 15.85 6.49
C ALA A 203 -0.63 16.40 7.80
N LEU A 204 0.22 16.98 8.65
CA LEU A 204 -0.22 17.66 9.88
C LEU A 204 -1.09 18.89 9.58
N THR A 205 -0.67 19.76 8.65
CA THR A 205 -1.46 20.94 8.28
C THR A 205 -2.82 20.57 7.69
N ASN A 206 -2.88 19.51 6.86
CA ASN A 206 -4.13 18.99 6.32
C ASN A 206 -5.04 18.44 7.43
N PHE A 207 -4.47 17.69 8.38
CA PHE A 207 -5.19 17.18 9.55
C PHE A 207 -5.79 18.30 10.41
N GLU A 208 -5.02 19.35 10.70
CA GLU A 208 -5.47 20.49 11.50
C GLU A 208 -6.64 21.23 10.82
N SER A 209 -6.50 21.47 9.50
CA SER A 209 -7.56 22.07 8.68
C SER A 209 -8.82 21.22 8.68
N TYR A 210 -8.68 19.90 8.48
CA TYR A 210 -9.81 18.97 8.50
C TYR A 210 -10.49 18.93 9.88
N LYS A 211 -9.72 18.85 10.97
CA LYS A 211 -10.24 18.85 12.36
C LYS A 211 -11.02 20.14 12.66
N LYS A 212 -10.51 21.29 12.24
CA LYS A 212 -11.20 22.59 12.38
C LYS A 212 -12.53 22.58 11.66
N ILE A 213 -12.53 22.23 10.37
CA ILE A 213 -13.75 22.18 9.53
C ILE A 213 -14.78 21.21 10.11
N ALA A 214 -14.34 20.02 10.52
CA ALA A 214 -15.20 19.02 11.13
C ALA A 214 -15.84 19.55 12.42
N THR A 215 -15.05 20.18 13.29
CA THR A 215 -15.52 20.73 14.58
C THR A 215 -16.54 21.86 14.37
N GLU A 216 -16.23 22.83 13.52
CA GLU A 216 -17.13 23.95 13.21
C GLU A 216 -18.44 23.46 12.55
N THR A 217 -18.33 22.49 11.64
CA THR A 217 -19.52 21.90 10.97
C THR A 217 -20.39 21.11 11.95
N LEU A 218 -19.79 20.32 12.85
CA LEU A 218 -20.53 19.58 13.89
C LEU A 218 -21.22 20.53 14.87
N ALA A 219 -20.53 21.61 15.29
CA ALA A 219 -21.12 22.64 16.13
C ALA A 219 -22.36 23.24 15.44
N TYR A 220 -22.27 23.58 14.15
CA TYR A 220 -23.40 24.09 13.40
C TYR A 220 -24.57 23.08 13.31
N ILE A 221 -24.29 21.81 12.97
CA ILE A 221 -25.33 20.76 12.89
C ILE A 221 -25.99 20.55 14.25
N SER A 222 -25.22 20.57 15.35
CA SER A 222 -25.76 20.39 16.71
C SER A 222 -26.75 21.50 17.10
N GLN A 223 -26.46 22.74 16.70
CA GLN A 223 -27.33 23.90 16.93
C GLN A 223 -28.51 23.96 15.95
N ASN A 224 -28.39 23.31 14.79
CA ASN A 224 -29.36 23.36 13.69
C ASN A 224 -29.71 21.93 13.25
N SER A 225 -30.18 21.13 14.21
CA SER A 225 -30.52 19.73 14.01
C SER A 225 -31.56 19.56 12.89
N GLY A 226 -31.29 18.65 11.95
CA GLY A 226 -32.14 18.44 10.78
C GLY A 226 -31.92 19.45 9.64
N CYS A 227 -30.86 20.27 9.69
CA CYS A 227 -30.50 21.14 8.58
C CYS A 227 -30.19 20.34 7.30
N LEU A 228 -30.44 20.95 6.14
CA LEU A 228 -30.23 20.30 4.85
C LEU A 228 -28.75 20.34 4.45
N GLN A 229 -28.20 19.21 4.00
CA GLN A 229 -26.81 19.09 3.57
C GLN A 229 -26.43 20.14 2.51
N ARG A 230 -27.31 20.39 1.53
CA ARG A 230 -27.07 21.42 0.49
C ARG A 230 -26.89 22.83 1.06
N ASN A 231 -27.48 23.12 2.21
CA ASN A 231 -27.40 24.43 2.85
C ASN A 231 -26.09 24.60 3.63
N ILE A 232 -25.45 23.50 4.07
CA ILE A 232 -24.18 23.56 4.81
C ILE A 232 -23.09 24.21 3.97
N TYR A 233 -22.95 23.83 2.69
CA TYR A 233 -21.91 24.42 1.82
C TYR A 233 -22.02 25.95 1.72
N LYS A 234 -23.27 26.48 1.62
CA LYS A 234 -23.50 27.92 1.60
C LYS A 234 -23.27 28.55 2.97
N LYS A 235 -23.63 27.86 4.05
CA LYS A 235 -23.55 28.39 5.41
C LYS A 235 -22.12 28.48 5.92
N MET A 236 -21.30 27.46 5.68
CA MET A 236 -19.91 27.43 6.13
C MET A 236 -19.05 28.38 5.31
N GLY A 237 -19.38 28.59 4.02
CA GLY A 237 -18.70 29.59 3.20
C GLY A 237 -17.26 29.24 2.81
N TYR A 238 -16.82 27.99 3.02
CA TYR A 238 -15.49 27.54 2.62
C TYR A 238 -15.31 27.50 1.10
N GLU A 239 -14.10 27.82 0.66
CA GLU A 239 -13.66 27.83 -0.73
C GLU A 239 -12.38 27.00 -0.90
N GLY A 240 -11.98 26.72 -2.15
CA GLY A 240 -10.74 25.98 -2.44
C GLY A 240 -10.65 24.62 -1.73
N GLU A 241 -9.50 24.34 -1.13
CA GLU A 241 -9.22 23.08 -0.42
C GLU A 241 -10.15 22.86 0.78
N GLU A 242 -10.50 23.90 1.54
CA GLU A 242 -11.40 23.78 2.70
C GLU A 242 -12.79 23.26 2.29
N LYS A 243 -13.26 23.63 1.08
CA LYS A 243 -14.51 23.12 0.54
C LYS A 243 -14.45 21.62 0.23
N GLU A 244 -13.31 21.12 -0.26
CA GLU A 244 -13.13 19.69 -0.49
C GLU A 244 -13.05 18.92 0.84
N LEU A 245 -12.35 19.44 1.84
CA LEU A 245 -12.34 18.87 3.19
C LEU A 245 -13.74 18.80 3.80
N LEU A 246 -14.57 19.85 3.63
CA LEU A 246 -15.97 19.83 4.06
C LEU A 246 -16.77 18.74 3.34
N LYS A 247 -16.59 18.58 2.02
CA LYS A 247 -17.27 17.52 1.25
C LYS A 247 -16.88 16.14 1.75
N ASP A 248 -15.59 15.90 1.98
CA ASP A 248 -15.09 14.62 2.48
C ASP A 248 -15.59 14.32 3.88
N PHE A 249 -15.55 15.32 4.77
CA PHE A 249 -16.15 15.22 6.11
C PHE A 249 -17.63 14.85 6.03
N LEU A 250 -18.43 15.62 5.26
CA LEU A 250 -19.84 15.32 5.09
C LEU A 250 -20.08 13.97 4.41
N ARG A 251 -19.17 13.45 3.60
CA ARG A 251 -19.33 12.17 2.92
C ARG A 251 -19.06 10.99 3.84
N TYR A 252 -17.91 10.97 4.51
CA TYR A 252 -17.37 9.79 5.18
C TYR A 252 -17.50 9.81 6.71
N SER A 253 -17.78 10.97 7.33
CA SER A 253 -17.89 11.07 8.78
C SER A 253 -18.97 10.15 9.35
N ARG A 254 -18.61 9.39 10.39
CA ARG A 254 -19.55 8.60 11.21
C ARG A 254 -20.11 9.39 12.39
N LEU A 255 -19.67 10.65 12.55
CA LEU A 255 -20.17 11.59 13.55
C LEU A 255 -21.47 12.25 13.12
N ILE A 256 -21.93 12.04 11.88
CA ILE A 256 -23.16 12.60 11.35
C ILE A 256 -24.10 11.47 10.91
N LYS A 257 -25.35 11.56 11.35
CA LYS A 257 -26.46 10.76 10.83
C LYS A 257 -27.17 11.53 9.71
N LYS A 258 -27.33 10.87 8.56
CA LYS A 258 -28.02 11.40 7.39
C LYS A 258 -29.39 10.76 7.26
N VAL A 259 -30.44 11.57 7.17
CA VAL A 259 -31.81 11.11 6.89
C VAL A 259 -32.24 11.68 5.55
N LYS A 260 -32.66 10.81 4.62
CA LYS A 260 -33.10 11.24 3.29
C LYS A 260 -34.30 12.17 3.41
N TYR A 261 -34.24 13.32 2.74
CA TYR A 261 -35.32 14.32 2.70
C TYR A 261 -35.41 14.94 1.31
N ASN A 262 -36.45 14.57 0.56
CA ASN A 262 -36.61 14.93 -0.85
C ASN A 262 -35.37 14.56 -1.69
N ASN A 263 -34.73 15.54 -2.32
CA ASN A 263 -33.53 15.38 -3.15
C ASN A 263 -32.20 15.63 -2.39
N THR A 264 -32.24 15.73 -1.06
CA THR A 264 -31.05 15.94 -0.22
C THR A 264 -31.16 15.15 1.09
N ASN A 265 -30.25 15.38 2.02
CA ASN A 265 -30.26 14.76 3.35
C ASN A 265 -30.44 15.83 4.43
N GLN A 266 -31.23 15.51 5.44
CA GLN A 266 -31.18 16.17 6.74
C GLN A 266 -30.02 15.60 7.56
N LEU A 267 -29.32 16.48 8.27
CA LEU A 267 -28.12 16.15 9.02
C LEU A 267 -28.38 16.28 10.52
N PHE A 268 -27.89 15.29 11.26
CA PHE A 268 -27.97 15.21 12.72
C PHE A 268 -26.60 14.79 13.26
N CYS A 269 -26.19 15.31 14.41
CA CYS A 269 -25.02 14.74 15.10
C CYS A 269 -25.35 13.32 15.55
N ASN A 270 -24.42 12.39 15.36
CA ASN A 270 -24.59 11.01 15.78
C ASN A 270 -24.31 10.90 17.29
N THR A 271 -25.36 10.68 18.08
CA THR A 271 -25.25 10.59 19.55
C THR A 271 -24.74 9.23 20.04
N GLU A 272 -24.66 8.22 19.17
CA GLU A 272 -24.14 6.89 19.51
C GLU A 272 -22.60 6.87 19.60
N ASN A 273 -21.93 7.89 19.07
CA ASN A 273 -20.48 8.09 19.17
C ASN A 273 -20.19 9.50 19.69
N PRO A 274 -20.37 9.76 21.01
CA PRO A 274 -20.07 11.07 21.56
C PRO A 274 -18.58 11.39 21.35
N ILE A 275 -18.32 12.61 20.88
CA ILE A 275 -16.97 13.19 20.83
C ILE A 275 -16.50 13.28 22.29
N LYS A 276 -15.58 12.41 22.68
CA LYS A 276 -14.91 12.46 23.98
C LYS A 276 -13.64 13.28 23.87
#